data_AF-A0A261ARW2-F1
#
_entry.id   AF-A0A261ARW2-F1
#
_cell.length_a   1.000
_cell.length_b   1.000
_cell.length_c   1.000
_cell.angle_alpha   90.00
_cell.angle_beta   90.00
_cell.angle_gamma   90.00
#
_symmetry.space_group_name_H-M   'P 1'
#
loop_
_entity.id
_entity.type
_entity.pdbx_description
1 polymer ?
#
loop_
_entity_poly.entity_id
_entity_poly.type
_entity_poly.pdbx_seq_one_letter_code
_entity_poly.pdbx_strand_id
1 'polypeptide(L)'
;MGVTWVFEAEQTAKSVERILESLGAELTGQYSIDVTPYNPPVPSTEYPPNIVMHHSKCPQSTFSIYWTARVGTAVQGTTVKGTIVEIEYDASLIVVQCRDMIVEFIKNTFNKYYDNQPEIFIITEKPEKYTPLDTMWQYLLIAAKLRKKT
;
A
#
# COMPACT_ATOMS: atom_id res chain seq x y z
N MET A 1 -9.03 -1.23 9.78
CA MET A 1 -8.16 -1.55 8.65
C MET A 1 -8.89 -2.62 7.88
N GLY A 2 -9.47 -2.26 6.75
CA GLY A 2 -10.20 -3.12 5.83
C GLY A 2 -9.28 -3.99 4.99
N VAL A 3 -9.83 -4.57 3.94
CA VAL A 3 -9.04 -5.23 2.88
C VAL A 3 -8.35 -4.16 2.03
N THR A 4 -7.03 -4.25 1.84
CA THR A 4 -6.25 -3.24 1.10
C THR A 4 -5.47 -3.79 -0.09
N TRP A 5 -5.35 -2.96 -1.15
CA TRP A 5 -4.45 -3.14 -2.29
C TRP A 5 -3.43 -2.00 -2.28
N VAL A 6 -2.16 -2.33 -2.10
CA VAL A 6 -1.02 -1.40 -2.14
C VAL A 6 -0.24 -1.59 -3.45
N PHE A 7 0.12 -0.51 -4.15
CA PHE A 7 0.93 -0.58 -5.36
C PHE A 7 1.86 0.64 -5.55
N GLU A 8 2.94 0.46 -6.29
CA GLU A 8 3.82 1.53 -6.76
C GLU A 8 3.20 2.20 -8.01
N ALA A 9 2.92 3.49 -7.92
CA ALA A 9 2.51 4.32 -9.05
C ALA A 9 3.71 5.01 -9.72
N GLU A 10 3.62 5.16 -11.03
CA GLU A 10 4.63 5.88 -11.84
C GLU A 10 4.42 7.38 -11.83
N GLN A 11 3.17 7.84 -11.64
CA GLN A 11 2.86 9.26 -11.56
C GLN A 11 3.31 9.82 -10.21
N THR A 12 3.53 11.14 -10.14
CA THR A 12 3.81 11.81 -8.85
C THR A 12 2.60 11.71 -7.91
N ALA A 13 2.83 11.77 -6.59
CA ALA A 13 1.76 11.83 -5.59
C ALA A 13 0.68 12.87 -5.97
N LYS A 14 1.08 14.10 -6.32
CA LYS A 14 0.18 15.18 -6.77
C LYS A 14 -0.64 14.86 -8.02
N SER A 15 -0.15 14.01 -8.90
CA SER A 15 -0.90 13.56 -10.07
C SER A 15 -1.96 12.52 -9.68
N VAL A 16 -1.66 11.63 -8.73
CA VAL A 16 -2.62 10.65 -8.19
C VAL A 16 -3.68 11.35 -7.34
N GLU A 17 -3.28 12.29 -6.48
CA GLU A 17 -4.18 13.15 -5.68
C GLU A 17 -5.26 13.78 -6.56
N ARG A 18 -4.88 14.42 -7.68
CA ARG A 18 -5.81 15.01 -8.65
C ARG A 18 -6.74 14.01 -9.34
N ILE A 19 -6.30 12.77 -9.57
CA ILE A 19 -7.16 11.71 -10.11
C ILE A 19 -8.24 11.37 -9.09
N LEU A 20 -7.87 11.19 -7.82
CA LEU A 20 -8.82 10.93 -6.74
C LEU A 20 -9.80 12.11 -6.58
N GLU A 21 -9.31 13.35 -6.49
CA GLU A 21 -10.15 14.55 -6.43
C GLU A 21 -11.16 14.62 -7.60
N SER A 22 -10.74 14.26 -8.82
CA SER A 22 -11.63 14.24 -10.00
C SER A 22 -12.74 13.18 -9.95
N LEU A 23 -12.59 12.16 -9.09
CA LEU A 23 -13.62 11.16 -8.79
C LEU A 23 -14.53 11.57 -7.62
N GLY A 24 -14.39 12.80 -7.11
CA GLY A 24 -15.14 13.30 -5.96
C GLY A 24 -14.52 12.96 -4.61
N ALA A 25 -13.21 12.66 -4.56
CA ALA A 25 -12.53 12.39 -3.31
C ALA A 25 -12.28 13.66 -2.49
N GLU A 26 -12.62 13.61 -1.21
CA GLU A 26 -12.24 14.66 -0.26
C GLU A 26 -10.94 14.29 0.46
N LEU A 27 -10.00 15.23 0.53
CA LEU A 27 -8.75 15.08 1.30
C LEU A 27 -9.08 15.13 2.81
N THR A 28 -9.10 13.97 3.46
CA THR A 28 -9.49 13.81 4.87
C THR A 28 -8.30 13.89 5.83
N GLY A 29 -7.09 13.89 5.29
CA GLY A 29 -5.86 13.92 6.05
C GLY A 29 -4.71 13.54 5.14
N GLN A 30 -3.81 12.71 5.65
CA GLN A 30 -2.50 12.55 5.07
C GLN A 30 -2.15 11.00 4.96
N TYR A 31 -1.14 10.44 4.25
CA TYR A 31 -0.61 9.04 4.44
C TYR A 31 0.96 8.85 4.53
N SER A 32 1.54 8.13 5.53
CA SER A 32 3.01 7.93 5.75
C SER A 32 3.40 6.62 6.48
N ILE A 33 4.50 5.98 6.04
CA ILE A 33 5.09 4.75 6.60
C ILE A 33 6.61 4.86 6.64
N ASP A 34 7.22 4.37 7.72
CA ASP A 34 8.67 4.18 7.83
C ASP A 34 9.06 2.71 7.73
N VAL A 35 10.09 2.41 6.94
CA VAL A 35 10.71 1.08 6.80
C VAL A 35 12.17 1.16 7.19
N THR A 36 12.49 0.66 8.38
CA THR A 36 13.86 0.68 8.93
C THR A 36 14.45 -0.72 8.96
N PRO A 37 15.61 -0.99 8.32
CA PRO A 37 16.32 -2.25 8.52
C PRO A 37 16.89 -2.30 9.94
N TYR A 38 16.55 -3.35 10.70
CA TYR A 38 17.16 -3.64 11.98
C TYR A 38 18.41 -4.49 11.77
N ASN A 39 19.57 -3.86 11.98
CA ASN A 39 20.83 -4.57 12.10
C ASN A 39 21.06 -4.93 13.59
N PRO A 40 21.13 -6.22 13.96
CA PRO A 40 21.43 -6.60 15.33
C PRO A 40 22.84 -6.12 15.74
N PRO A 41 23.07 -5.76 17.02
CA PRO A 41 24.39 -5.28 17.50
C PRO A 41 25.52 -6.29 17.33
N VAL A 42 25.19 -7.59 17.31
CA VAL A 42 26.11 -8.67 16.97
C VAL A 42 25.66 -9.26 15.64
N PRO A 43 26.49 -9.21 14.57
CA PRO A 43 26.17 -9.90 13.32
C PRO A 43 26.17 -11.42 13.57
N SER A 44 25.00 -12.05 13.49
CA SER A 44 24.93 -13.51 13.36
C SER A 44 24.74 -13.88 11.89
N THR A 45 25.34 -14.98 11.47
CA THR A 45 25.06 -15.61 10.18
C THR A 45 23.83 -16.53 10.22
N GLU A 46 23.23 -16.73 11.39
CA GLU A 46 22.05 -17.57 11.58
C GLU A 46 20.74 -16.86 11.18
N TYR A 47 20.68 -15.53 11.31
CA TYR A 47 19.45 -14.77 11.05
C TYR A 47 19.70 -13.67 10.00
N PRO A 48 18.86 -13.57 8.94
CA PRO A 48 18.92 -12.44 8.02
C PRO A 48 18.58 -11.13 8.76
N PRO A 49 18.99 -9.96 8.22
CA PRO A 49 18.66 -8.67 8.82
C PRO A 49 17.14 -8.47 8.86
N ASN A 50 16.61 -8.24 10.06
CA ASN A 50 15.18 -8.02 10.28
C ASN A 50 14.76 -6.65 9.71
N ILE A 51 13.50 -6.50 9.35
CA ILE A 51 12.94 -5.22 8.88
C ILE A 51 11.85 -4.79 9.86
N VAL A 52 12.00 -3.60 10.44
CA VAL A 52 10.99 -2.96 11.27
C VAL A 52 10.17 -2.03 10.39
N MET A 53 8.89 -2.34 10.25
CA MET A 53 7.92 -1.47 9.58
C MET A 53 7.07 -0.77 10.63
N HIS A 54 6.92 0.54 10.49
CA HIS A 54 6.04 1.34 11.31
C HIS A 54 4.92 1.92 10.43
N HIS A 55 3.77 1.24 10.42
CA HIS A 55 2.53 1.76 9.85
C HIS A 55 1.95 2.80 10.81
N SER A 56 2.43 4.04 10.72
CA SER A 56 1.87 5.15 11.48
C SER A 56 0.45 5.46 10.99
N LYS A 57 -0.43 5.91 11.90
CA LYS A 57 -1.65 6.63 11.51
C LYS A 57 -1.39 8.13 11.27
N CYS A 58 -0.13 8.54 11.01
CA CYS A 58 0.30 9.91 10.69
C CYS A 58 1.16 10.13 9.37
N PRO A 59 0.68 9.77 8.16
CA PRO A 59 0.18 10.80 7.21
C PRO A 59 0.98 11.95 6.43
N GLN A 60 1.13 11.84 5.05
CA GLN A 60 1.29 12.85 3.91
C GLN A 60 0.01 13.26 3.06
N SER A 61 -0.71 12.39 2.30
CA SER A 61 -2.10 12.60 1.75
C SER A 61 -3.07 11.39 1.92
N THR A 62 -4.30 11.55 2.47
CA THR A 62 -5.39 10.52 2.53
C THR A 62 -6.71 11.14 2.07
N PHE A 63 -7.51 10.36 1.32
CA PHE A 63 -8.80 10.72 0.77
C PHE A 63 -9.89 9.69 1.09
N SER A 64 -11.16 10.09 0.96
CA SER A 64 -12.33 9.20 1.06
C SER A 64 -13.23 9.28 -0.18
N ILE A 65 -13.67 8.12 -0.71
CA ILE A 65 -14.55 7.95 -1.90
C ILE A 65 -15.47 6.72 -1.75
N TYR A 66 -16.18 6.55 -0.63
CA TYR A 66 -16.71 5.23 -0.18
C TYR A 66 -15.62 4.18 0.17
N TRP A 67 -14.42 4.32 -0.41
CA TRP A 67 -13.15 3.69 -0.09
C TRP A 67 -12.25 4.67 0.66
N THR A 68 -11.24 4.19 1.40
CA THR A 68 -10.15 5.05 1.89
C THR A 68 -8.96 4.93 0.94
N ALA A 69 -8.47 6.05 0.40
CA ALA A 69 -7.35 6.08 -0.53
C ALA A 69 -6.16 6.86 0.06
N ARG A 70 -4.97 6.29 0.02
CA ARG A 70 -3.75 6.78 0.67
C ARG A 70 -2.67 6.97 -0.38
N VAL A 71 -2.06 8.14 -0.42
CA VAL A 71 -1.02 8.49 -1.40
C VAL A 71 0.19 9.06 -0.68
N GLY A 72 1.37 8.51 -0.97
CA GLY A 72 2.62 8.93 -0.33
C GLY A 72 3.82 8.84 -1.27
N THR A 73 4.80 9.72 -1.07
CA THR A 73 6.08 9.67 -1.78
C THR A 73 7.04 8.74 -1.02
N ALA A 74 7.47 7.64 -1.63
CA ALA A 74 8.50 6.79 -1.04
C ALA A 74 9.88 7.42 -1.19
N VAL A 75 10.59 7.56 -0.07
CA VAL A 75 11.94 8.15 -0.01
C VAL A 75 12.93 7.21 0.68
N GLN A 76 14.19 7.28 0.27
CA GLN A 76 15.32 6.61 0.93
C GLN A 76 16.40 7.66 1.21
N GLY A 77 16.50 8.11 2.47
CA GLY A 77 17.26 9.31 2.81
C GLY A 77 16.64 10.53 2.10
N THR A 78 17.42 11.22 1.28
CA THR A 78 16.95 12.36 0.46
C THR A 78 16.46 11.96 -0.93
N THR A 79 16.59 10.70 -1.34
CA THR A 79 16.27 10.23 -2.69
C THR A 79 14.83 9.75 -2.79
N VAL A 80 14.03 10.34 -3.68
CA VAL A 80 12.70 9.83 -4.04
C VAL A 80 12.84 8.54 -4.85
N LYS A 81 12.12 7.48 -4.45
CA LYS A 81 12.14 6.17 -5.12
C LYS A 81 10.86 5.87 -5.92
N GLY A 82 9.74 6.46 -5.55
CA GLY A 82 8.48 6.34 -6.28
C GLY A 82 7.29 6.93 -5.53
N THR A 83 6.09 6.77 -6.08
CA THR A 83 4.82 7.06 -5.40
C THR A 83 4.20 5.74 -4.98
N ILE A 84 3.66 5.67 -3.76
CA ILE A 84 2.85 4.53 -3.31
C ILE A 84 1.40 4.97 -3.19
N VAL A 85 0.51 4.07 -3.62
CA VAL A 85 -0.93 4.19 -3.47
C VAL A 85 -1.43 2.96 -2.71
N GLU A 86 -2.23 3.19 -1.68
CA GLU A 86 -2.98 2.15 -0.97
C GLU A 86 -4.47 2.48 -1.08
N ILE A 87 -5.26 1.51 -1.54
CA ILE A 87 -6.73 1.58 -1.57
C ILE A 87 -7.27 0.58 -0.55
N GLU A 88 -8.07 1.05 0.39
CA GLU A 88 -8.65 0.30 1.49
C GLU A 88 -10.19 0.26 1.40
N TYR A 89 -10.76 -0.92 1.62
CA TYR A 89 -12.20 -1.13 1.78
C TYR A 89 -12.57 -1.40 3.23
N ASP A 90 -12.86 -0.35 3.99
CA ASP A 90 -13.13 -0.43 5.43
C ASP A 90 -14.40 -1.23 5.80
N ALA A 91 -15.34 -1.41 4.87
CA ALA A 91 -16.62 -2.07 5.15
C ALA A 91 -16.56 -3.60 5.18
N SER A 92 -15.44 -4.24 4.82
CA SER A 92 -15.25 -5.69 5.03
C SER A 92 -13.82 -6.05 5.43
N LEU A 93 -13.71 -7.14 6.18
CA LEU A 93 -12.47 -7.81 6.57
C LEU A 93 -12.29 -9.16 5.87
N ILE A 94 -13.18 -9.52 4.94
CA ILE A 94 -13.20 -10.85 4.30
C ILE A 94 -12.89 -10.68 2.81
N VAL A 95 -11.71 -11.14 2.39
CA VAL A 95 -11.16 -10.88 1.04
C VAL A 95 -12.13 -11.27 -0.07
N VAL A 96 -12.67 -12.50 -0.02
CA VAL A 96 -13.61 -13.02 -1.04
C VAL A 96 -14.94 -12.26 -1.13
N GLN A 97 -15.29 -11.43 -0.14
CA GLN A 97 -16.52 -10.63 -0.16
C GLN A 97 -16.36 -9.27 -0.85
N CYS A 98 -15.13 -8.76 -0.98
CA CYS A 98 -14.89 -7.41 -1.50
C CYS A 98 -13.76 -7.29 -2.53
N ARG A 99 -12.94 -8.33 -2.75
CA ARG A 99 -11.84 -8.29 -3.72
C ARG A 99 -12.31 -7.88 -5.12
N ASP A 100 -13.48 -8.35 -5.56
CA ASP A 100 -13.99 -8.10 -6.91
C ASP A 100 -14.36 -6.63 -7.10
N MET A 101 -14.89 -5.97 -6.05
CA MET A 101 -15.18 -4.54 -6.07
C MET A 101 -13.91 -3.68 -6.03
N ILE A 102 -12.88 -4.08 -5.27
CA ILE A 102 -11.56 -3.41 -5.29
C ILE A 102 -10.91 -3.58 -6.67
N VAL A 103 -10.98 -4.79 -7.24
CA VAL A 103 -10.53 -5.12 -8.60
C VAL A 103 -11.19 -4.23 -9.64
N GLU A 104 -12.51 -4.06 -9.58
CA GLU A 104 -13.24 -3.19 -10.49
C GLU A 104 -12.82 -1.72 -10.34
N PHE A 105 -12.69 -1.23 -9.10
CA PHE A 105 -12.22 0.13 -8.84
C PHE A 105 -10.80 0.39 -9.38
N ILE A 106 -9.86 -0.53 -9.15
CA ILE A 106 -8.50 -0.45 -9.69
C ILE A 106 -8.52 -0.53 -11.22
N LYS A 107 -9.31 -1.42 -11.81
CA LYS A 107 -9.41 -1.56 -13.26
C LYS A 107 -9.99 -0.29 -13.93
N ASN A 108 -10.95 0.38 -13.30
CA ASN A 108 -11.57 1.58 -13.84
C ASN A 108 -10.71 2.85 -13.62
N THR A 109 -10.12 3.02 -12.43
CA THR A 109 -9.35 4.24 -12.07
C THR A 109 -7.87 4.14 -12.40
N PHE A 110 -7.30 2.95 -12.23
CA PHE A 110 -5.88 2.68 -12.12
C PHE A 110 -5.46 1.51 -13.02
N ASN A 111 -6.12 1.32 -14.18
CA ASN A 111 -6.02 0.14 -15.05
C ASN A 111 -4.59 -0.35 -15.31
N LYS A 112 -3.63 0.58 -15.44
CA LYS A 112 -2.20 0.26 -15.64
C LYS A 112 -1.56 -0.58 -14.51
N TYR A 113 -2.18 -0.59 -13.33
CA TYR A 113 -1.71 -1.30 -12.13
C TYR A 113 -2.55 -2.54 -11.81
N TYR A 114 -3.53 -2.90 -12.65
CA TYR A 114 -4.40 -4.06 -12.45
C TYR A 114 -3.61 -5.38 -12.33
N ASP A 115 -2.55 -5.56 -13.13
CA ASP A 115 -1.72 -6.77 -13.09
C ASP A 115 -0.90 -6.90 -11.79
N ASN A 116 -0.81 -5.85 -10.97
CA ASN A 116 -0.13 -5.85 -9.67
C ASN A 116 -1.08 -6.27 -8.53
N GLN A 117 -1.96 -7.25 -8.76
CA GLN A 117 -2.96 -7.69 -7.80
C GLN A 117 -2.30 -8.28 -6.53
N PRO A 118 -2.80 -8.00 -5.31
CA PRO A 118 -2.26 -8.58 -4.09
C PRO A 118 -2.36 -10.10 -4.13
N GLU A 119 -1.28 -10.79 -3.76
CA GLU A 119 -1.19 -12.26 -3.75
C GLU A 119 -2.37 -12.89 -2.98
N ILE A 120 -2.75 -12.28 -1.85
CA ILE A 120 -3.91 -12.66 -1.03
C ILE A 120 -5.25 -12.64 -1.78
N PHE A 121 -5.45 -11.80 -2.81
CA PHE A 121 -6.69 -11.83 -3.60
C PHE A 121 -6.74 -13.05 -4.54
N ILE A 122 -5.58 -13.58 -4.92
CA ILE A 122 -5.40 -14.72 -5.83
C ILE A 122 -5.48 -16.03 -5.05
N ILE A 123 -4.76 -16.17 -3.93
CA ILE A 123 -4.67 -17.43 -3.17
C ILE A 123 -5.88 -17.68 -2.25
N THR A 124 -6.58 -16.64 -1.80
CA THR A 124 -7.69 -16.78 -0.85
C THR A 124 -8.98 -17.13 -1.58
N GLU A 125 -9.30 -18.42 -1.64
CA GLU A 125 -10.58 -18.95 -2.15
C GLU A 125 -11.68 -19.04 -1.06
N LYS A 126 -11.29 -19.01 0.22
CA LYS A 126 -12.19 -19.16 1.37
C LYS A 126 -12.43 -17.82 2.08
N PRO A 127 -13.54 -17.67 2.83
CA PRO A 127 -13.81 -16.47 3.62
C PRO A 127 -12.91 -16.36 4.86
N GLU A 128 -11.64 -16.05 4.62
CA GLU A 128 -10.63 -15.79 5.64
C GLU A 128 -10.56 -14.31 6.01
N LYS A 129 -10.13 -14.03 7.25
CA LYS A 129 -10.00 -12.67 7.76
C LYS A 129 -8.71 -12.05 7.29
N TYR A 130 -8.83 -10.96 6.55
CA TYR A 130 -7.73 -10.05 6.26
C TYR A 130 -7.25 -9.38 7.55
N THR A 131 -5.94 -9.18 7.65
CA THR A 131 -5.26 -8.63 8.81
C THR A 131 -4.30 -7.51 8.40
N PRO A 132 -3.88 -6.64 9.35
CA PRO A 132 -2.84 -5.65 9.06
C PRO A 132 -1.50 -6.24 8.58
N LEU A 133 -1.24 -7.53 8.88
CA LEU A 133 -0.05 -8.21 8.40
C LEU A 133 -0.04 -8.35 6.87
N ASP A 134 -1.21 -8.52 6.26
CA ASP A 134 -1.37 -8.68 4.80
C ASP A 134 -1.10 -7.36 4.06
N THR A 135 -1.45 -6.22 4.66
CA THR A 135 -1.04 -4.89 4.19
C THR A 135 0.47 -4.70 4.36
N MET A 136 1.04 -5.09 5.51
CA MET A 136 2.49 -5.00 5.75
C MET A 136 3.31 -5.88 4.80
N TRP A 137 2.80 -7.04 4.40
CA TRP A 137 3.44 -7.91 3.42
C TRP A 137 3.53 -7.23 2.04
N GLN A 138 2.45 -6.60 1.59
CA GLN A 138 2.46 -5.82 0.34
C GLN A 138 3.48 -4.67 0.40
N TYR A 139 3.51 -3.91 1.50
CA TYR A 139 4.51 -2.86 1.72
C TYR A 139 5.96 -3.39 1.74
N LEU A 140 6.19 -4.58 2.31
CA LEU A 140 7.50 -5.23 2.33
C LEU A 140 7.99 -5.60 0.92
N LEU A 141 7.14 -6.20 0.10
CA LEU A 141 7.49 -6.54 -1.29
C LEU A 141 7.81 -5.28 -2.11
N ILE A 142 7.01 -4.23 -1.96
CA ILE A 142 7.20 -2.94 -2.64
C ILE A 142 8.48 -2.24 -2.15
N ALA A 143 8.73 -2.17 -0.83
CA ALA A 143 9.94 -1.56 -0.27
C ALA A 143 11.21 -2.31 -0.72
N ALA A 144 11.17 -3.65 -0.77
CA ALA A 144 12.27 -4.48 -1.26
C ALA A 144 12.56 -4.26 -2.76
N LYS A 145 11.53 -3.98 -3.57
CA LYS A 145 11.65 -3.57 -4.98
C LYS A 145 12.25 -2.16 -5.10
N LEU A 146 11.68 -1.18 -4.39
CA LEU A 146 12.12 0.22 -4.44
C LEU A 146 13.57 0.42 -3.98
N ARG A 147 14.03 -0.34 -2.98
CA ARG A 147 15.43 -0.28 -2.50
C ARG A 147 16.46 -0.66 -3.57
N LYS A 148 16.06 -1.45 -4.59
CA LYS A 148 16.92 -1.85 -5.71
C LYS A 148 16.87 -0.87 -6.89
N LYS A 149 15.87 0.02 -6.91
CA LYS A 149 15.70 1.06 -7.93
C LYS A 149 16.68 2.19 -7.64
N THR A 150 17.47 2.61 -8.62
CA THR A 150 18.50 3.66 -8.46
C THR A 150 17.85 5.03 -8.28
#